data_AF-A0A8I2G4Z1-F1
#
_entry.id   AF-A0A8I2G4Z1-F1
#
_cell.length_a   1.000
_cell.length_b   1.000
_cell.length_c   1.000
_cell.angle_alpha   90.00
_cell.angle_beta   90.00
_cell.angle_gamma   90.00
#
_symmetry.space_group_name_H-M   'P 1'
#
loop_
_entity.id
_entity.type
_entity.pdbx_description
1 polymer ?
#
loop_
_entity_poly.entity_id
_entity_poly.type
_entity_poly.pdbx_seq_one_letter_code
_entity_poly.pdbx_strand_id
1 'polypeptide(L)' 'MAEKKKYKKVPEFKSEDEEREFWETHDTADYFDLDQAKDAVFPNLKPTTR' A
#
# COMPACT_ATOMS: atom_id res chain seq x y z
N MET A 1 -13.95 14.59 11.41
CA MET A 1 -13.32 15.68 10.65
C MET A 1 -12.02 15.09 10.12
N ALA A 2 -12.02 14.55 8.90
CA ALA A 2 -10.81 13.90 8.37
C ALA A 2 -9.81 15.00 7.99
N GLU A 3 -8.70 15.07 8.73
CA GLU A 3 -7.58 15.94 8.38
C GLU A 3 -6.97 15.46 7.07
N LYS A 4 -6.86 16.36 6.08
CA LYS A 4 -6.15 16.09 4.82
C LYS A 4 -4.66 15.89 5.10
N LYS A 5 -4.26 14.65 5.38
CA LYS A 5 -2.85 14.26 5.38
C LYS A 5 -2.30 14.45 3.96
N LYS A 6 -1.23 15.22 3.84
CA LYS A 6 -0.49 15.36 2.57
C LYS A 6 0.44 14.17 2.45
N TYR A 7 0.03 13.15 1.70
CA TYR A 7 0.87 12.01 1.40
C TYR A 7 2.08 12.40 0.57
N LYS A 8 3.21 11.75 0.83
CA LYS A 8 4.39 11.89 -0.02
C LYS A 8 4.11 11.29 -1.39
N LYS A 9 4.71 11.88 -2.44
CA LYS A 9 4.66 11.29 -3.78
C LYS A 9 5.43 9.98 -3.78
N VAL A 10 4.79 8.92 -4.29
CA VAL A 10 5.44 7.64 -4.54
C VAL A 10 6.52 7.85 -5.62
N PRO A 11 7.76 7.36 -5.43
CA PRO A 11 8.81 7.43 -6.44
C PRO A 11 8.44 6.62 -7.69
N GLU A 12 9.03 6.94 -8.84
CA GLU A 12 8.95 6.09 -10.03
C GLU A 12 10.02 4.99 -9.93
N PHE A 13 9.58 3.73 -9.76
CA PHE A 13 10.48 2.58 -9.72
C PHE A 13 10.67 1.99 -11.12
N LYS A 14 11.89 1.58 -11.43
CA LYS A 14 12.21 0.95 -12.73
C LYS A 14 11.97 -0.56 -12.74
N SER A 15 11.88 -1.19 -11.57
CA SER A 15 11.73 -2.63 -11.40
C SER A 15 11.04 -2.95 -10.08
N GLU A 16 10.35 -4.10 -10.02
CA GLU A 16 9.66 -4.56 -8.82
C GLU A 16 10.61 -4.78 -7.64
N ASP A 17 11.85 -5.22 -7.92
CA ASP A 17 12.87 -5.44 -6.89
C ASP A 17 13.23 -4.13 -6.17
N GLU A 18 13.44 -3.05 -6.94
CA GLU A 18 13.74 -1.71 -6.43
C GLU A 18 12.56 -1.12 -5.62
N GLU A 19 11.33 -1.41 -6.07
CA GLU A 19 10.11 -1.06 -5.33
C GLU A 19 10.04 -1.82 -4.00
N ARG A 20 10.35 -3.12 -4.00
CA ARG A 20 10.35 -3.95 -2.78
C ARG A 20 11.39 -3.46 -1.78
N GLU A 21 12.63 -3.26 -2.20
CA GLU A 21 13.71 -2.76 -1.34
C GLU A 21 13.36 -1.40 -0.71
N PHE A 22 12.69 -0.54 -1.48
CA PHE A 22 12.16 0.73 -0.97
C PHE A 22 11.09 0.50 0.10
N TRP A 23 10.07 -0.32 -0.16
CA TRP A 23 9.00 -0.58 0.81
C TRP A 23 9.43 -1.42 2.02
N GLU A 24 10.54 -2.15 1.94
CA GLU A 24 11.12 -2.82 3.11
C GLU A 24 11.65 -1.83 4.15
N THR A 25 12.06 -0.63 3.71
CA THR A 25 12.62 0.41 4.58
C THR A 25 11.68 1.58 4.83
N HIS A 26 10.66 1.75 4.00
CA HIS A 26 9.70 2.85 4.05
C HIS A 26 8.30 2.42 4.48
N ASP A 27 7.71 3.19 5.40
CA ASP A 27 6.34 2.97 5.86
C ASP A 27 5.31 3.46 4.84
N THR A 28 4.39 2.59 4.43
CA THR A 28 3.36 2.87 3.42
C THR A 28 2.28 3.84 3.92
N ALA A 29 2.09 4.02 5.24
CA ALA A 29 1.08 4.92 5.80
C ALA A 29 1.39 6.41 5.53
N ASP A 30 2.64 6.73 5.19
CA ASP A 30 3.09 8.09 4.86
C ASP A 30 2.86 8.44 3.37
N TYR A 31 2.62 7.42 2.53
CA TYR A 31 2.40 7.54 1.10
C TYR A 31 0.95 7.26 0.68
N PHE A 32 0.20 6.47 1.47
CA PHE A 32 -1.17 6.07 1.14
C PHE A 32 -2.19 6.58 2.17
N ASP A 33 -3.37 6.96 1.66
CA ASP A 33 -4.49 7.36 2.50
C ASP A 33 -5.16 6.15 3.16
N LEU A 34 -4.74 5.88 4.40
CA LEU A 34 -5.32 4.83 5.22
C LEU A 34 -6.70 5.19 5.79
N ASP A 35 -7.10 6.46 5.79
CA ASP A 35 -8.46 6.89 6.19
C ASP A 35 -9.49 6.51 5.12
N GLN A 36 -9.07 6.51 3.85
CA GLN A 36 -9.84 6.07 2.69
C GLN A 36 -9.67 4.57 2.42
N ALA A 37 -8.87 3.85 3.20
CA ALA A 37 -8.77 2.41 3.08
C ALA A 37 -10.14 1.78 3.37
N LYS A 38 -10.52 0.82 2.53
CA LYS A 38 -11.80 0.11 2.64
C LYS A 38 -11.57 -1.34 2.97
N ASP A 39 -12.41 -1.89 3.84
CA ASP A 39 -12.46 -3.31 4.09
C ASP A 39 -12.76 -4.06 2.78
N ALA A 40 -11.81 -4.88 2.34
CA ALA A 40 -11.97 -5.75 1.19
C ALA A 40 -12.35 -7.16 1.69
N VAL A 41 -13.53 -7.64 1.27
CA VAL A 41 -13.96 -9.02 1.51
C VAL A 41 -13.73 -9.80 0.22
N PHE A 42 -13.07 -10.95 0.32
CA PHE A 42 -12.83 -11.83 -0.83
C PHE A 42 -13.68 -13.11 -0.74
N PRO A 43 -15.00 -13.04 -1.03
CA PRO A 43 -15.94 -14.14 -0.79
C PRO A 43 -15.68 -15.37 -1.67
N ASN A 44 -15.02 -15.19 -2.82
CA ASN A 44 -14.75 -16.25 -3.79
C ASN A 44 -13.24 -16.56 -3.93
N LEU A 45 -12.41 -16.10 -3.00
CA LEU A 45 -10.99 -16.43 -3.04
C LEU A 45 -10.84 -17.92 -2.80
N LYS A 46 -10.30 -18.64 -3.79
CA LYS A 46 -9.96 -20.05 -3.60
C LYS A 46 -8.85 -20.12 -2.56
N PRO A 47 -9.00 -20.87 -1.46
CA PRO A 47 -7.90 -21.08 -0.54
C PRO A 47 -6.81 -21.83 -1.28
N THR A 48 -5.68 -21.19 -1.51
CA THR A 48 -4.47 -21.86 -2.00
C THR A 48 -3.74 -22.40 -0.79
N THR A 49 -3.93 -23.69 -0.54
CA THR A 49 -3.12 -24.46 0.41
C THR A 49 -1.89 -25.01 -0.32
N ARG A 50 -0.77 -25.11 0.41
CA ARG A 50 0.55 -25.54 -0.05
C ARG A 50 0.60 -27.00 -0.50
#